data_AF-A0A2V6NTQ9-F1
#
_entry.id   AF-A0A2V6NTQ9-F1
#
_cell.length_a   1.000
_cell.length_b   1.000
_cell.length_c   1.000
_cell.angle_alpha   90.00
_cell.angle_beta   90.00
_cell.angle_gamma   90.00
#
_symmetry.space_group_name_H-M   'P 1'
#
loop_
_entity.id
_entity.type
_entity.pdbx_description
1 polymer ?
#
loop_
_entity_poly.entity_id
_entity_poly.type
_entity_poly.pdbx_seq_one_letter_code
_entity_poly.pdbx_strand_id
1 'polypeptide(L)'
;AEAQKLVSDQPNYGEGLCVLATADAALGHKEDAIREGRRAVELLPITKDSIAGATVIQDLAVIYAMTGERDLALEQLKIAVQLPGYLSYGQLRLDPRWDPLRGDPRFEKIVTSLAPK
;
A
#
# COMPACT_ATOMS: atom_id res chain seq x y z
N ALA A 1 -18.66 6.84 -6.43
CA ALA A 1 -18.14 7.42 -5.17
C ALA A 1 -17.29 8.65 -5.45
N GLU A 2 -17.07 9.55 -4.48
CA GLU A 2 -16.28 10.79 -4.65
C GLU A 2 -14.86 10.54 -5.19
N ALA A 3 -14.19 9.49 -4.72
CA ALA A 3 -12.87 9.07 -5.21
C ALA A 3 -12.84 8.77 -6.71
N GLN A 4 -13.87 8.08 -7.22
CA GLN A 4 -13.98 7.76 -8.65
C GLN A 4 -14.16 9.03 -9.50
N LYS A 5 -14.92 10.01 -9.00
CA LYS A 5 -15.07 11.31 -9.65
C LYS A 5 -13.74 12.08 -9.67
N LEU A 6 -13.03 12.10 -8.55
CA LEU A 6 -11.71 12.73 -8.44
C LEU A 6 -10.70 12.15 -9.43
N VAL A 7 -10.61 10.81 -9.53
CA VAL A 7 -9.72 10.14 -10.49
C VAL A 7 -10.16 10.38 -11.93
N SER A 8 -11.47 10.44 -12.20
CA SER A 8 -11.98 10.78 -13.54
C SER A 8 -11.57 12.19 -13.96
N ASP A 9 -11.63 13.15 -13.05
CA ASP A 9 -11.27 14.54 -13.31
C ASP A 9 -9.73 14.72 -13.37
N GLN A 10 -8.98 13.89 -12.63
CA GLN A 10 -7.52 13.96 -12.52
C GLN A 10 -6.88 12.56 -12.55
N PRO A 11 -6.80 11.92 -13.74
CA PRO A 11 -6.37 10.51 -13.86
C PRO A 11 -4.90 10.25 -13.51
N ASN A 12 -4.10 11.32 -13.38
CA ASN A 12 -2.68 11.23 -12.99
C ASN A 12 -2.43 11.64 -11.53
N TYR A 13 -3.48 11.81 -10.72
CA TYR A 13 -3.32 12.10 -9.30
C TYR A 13 -3.08 10.80 -8.52
N GLY A 14 -1.81 10.47 -8.30
CA GLY A 14 -1.37 9.19 -7.72
C GLY A 14 -1.97 8.89 -6.33
N GLU A 15 -2.08 9.89 -5.46
CA GLU A 15 -2.70 9.73 -4.14
C GLU A 15 -4.21 9.42 -4.26
N GLY A 16 -4.91 10.08 -5.19
CA GLY A 16 -6.32 9.80 -5.49
C GLY A 16 -6.55 8.38 -6.01
N LEU A 17 -5.61 7.85 -6.80
CA LEU A 17 -5.63 6.46 -7.27
C LEU A 17 -5.46 5.46 -6.11
N CYS A 18 -4.63 5.75 -5.11
CA CYS A 18 -4.48 4.89 -3.93
C CYS A 18 -5.77 4.82 -3.09
N VAL A 19 -6.49 5.95 -2.98
CA VAL A 19 -7.79 5.98 -2.29
C VAL A 19 -8.84 5.14 -3.03
N LEU A 20 -8.93 5.29 -4.35
CA LEU A 20 -9.84 4.48 -5.16
C LEU A 20 -9.50 2.99 -5.06
N ALA A 21 -8.22 2.66 -5.24
CA ALA A 21 -7.73 1.29 -5.19
C ALA A 21 -8.00 0.61 -3.83
N THR A 22 -7.83 1.34 -2.72
CA THR A 22 -8.12 0.80 -1.38
C THR A 22 -9.63 0.56 -1.19
N ALA A 23 -10.47 1.45 -1.72
CA ALA A 23 -11.92 1.26 -1.69
C ALA A 23 -12.34 0.04 -2.53
N ASP A 24 -11.77 -0.11 -3.73
CA ASP A 24 -12.03 -1.26 -4.59
C ASP A 24 -11.53 -2.57 -3.97
N ALA A 25 -10.38 -2.56 -3.30
CA ALA A 25 -9.89 -3.72 -2.55
C ALA A 25 -10.87 -4.12 -1.43
N ALA A 26 -11.40 -3.14 -0.68
CA ALA A 26 -12.37 -3.39 0.37
C ALA A 26 -13.72 -3.91 -0.15
N LEU A 27 -14.12 -3.53 -1.37
CA LEU A 27 -15.32 -4.01 -2.05
C LEU A 27 -15.13 -5.37 -2.75
N GLY A 28 -13.90 -5.90 -2.78
CA GLY A 28 -13.56 -7.15 -3.46
C GLY A 28 -13.32 -7.00 -4.96
N HIS A 29 -13.23 -5.78 -5.49
CA HIS A 29 -12.85 -5.48 -6.88
C HIS A 29 -11.33 -5.57 -7.05
N LYS A 30 -10.81 -6.79 -6.92
CA LYS A 30 -9.38 -7.07 -6.85
C LYS A 30 -8.58 -6.51 -8.03
N GLU A 31 -9.03 -6.79 -9.25
CA GLU A 31 -8.29 -6.46 -10.46
C GLU A 31 -8.15 -4.94 -10.63
N ASP A 32 -9.22 -4.19 -10.34
CA ASP A 32 -9.23 -2.73 -10.40
C ASP A 32 -8.33 -2.12 -9.33
N ALA A 33 -8.43 -2.61 -8.08
CA ALA A 33 -7.58 -2.17 -6.99
C ALA A 33 -6.08 -2.32 -7.32
N ILE A 34 -5.68 -3.49 -7.84
CA ILE A 34 -4.28 -3.75 -8.19
C ILE A 34 -3.83 -2.87 -9.36
N ARG A 35 -4.67 -2.71 -10.39
CA ARG A 35 -4.38 -1.88 -11.56
C ARG A 35 -4.12 -0.43 -11.14
N GLU A 36 -4.96 0.12 -10.27
CA GLU A 36 -4.89 1.50 -9.82
C GLU A 36 -3.72 1.74 -8.87
N GLY A 37 -3.47 0.83 -7.92
CA GLY A 37 -2.31 0.90 -7.03
C GLY A 37 -0.99 0.87 -7.80
N ARG A 38 -0.86 -0.02 -8.81
CA ARG A 38 0.34 -0.05 -9.68
C ARG A 38 0.50 1.26 -10.43
N ARG A 39 -0.59 1.81 -10.96
CA ARG A 39 -0.57 3.09 -11.68
C ARG A 39 -0.13 4.25 -10.78
N ALA A 40 -0.54 4.26 -9.51
CA ALA A 40 -0.11 5.27 -8.55
C ALA A 40 1.42 5.25 -8.35
N VAL A 41 2.04 4.07 -8.23
CA VAL A 41 3.49 3.91 -8.11
C VAL A 41 4.23 4.37 -9.38
N GLU A 42 3.68 4.10 -10.57
CA GLU A 42 4.26 4.59 -11.83
C GLU A 42 4.27 6.13 -11.93
N LEU A 43 3.21 6.77 -11.43
CA LEU A 43 3.05 8.23 -11.48
C LEU A 43 3.89 8.97 -10.44
N LEU A 44 4.13 8.34 -9.30
CA LEU A 44 4.90 8.86 -8.18
C LEU A 44 6.10 7.95 -7.88
N PRO A 45 7.09 7.88 -8.77
CA PRO A 45 8.30 7.14 -8.48
C PRO A 45 9.09 7.82 -7.35
N ILE A 46 9.70 7.02 -6.47
CA ILE A 46 10.53 7.49 -5.34
C ILE A 46 11.61 8.49 -5.82
N THR A 47 12.14 8.29 -7.03
CA THR A 47 13.19 9.15 -7.61
C THR A 47 12.74 10.57 -7.89
N LYS A 48 11.43 10.80 -8.04
CA LYS A 48 10.83 12.12 -8.29
C LYS A 48 10.41 12.79 -6.98
N ASP A 49 9.78 12.04 -6.10
CA ASP A 49 9.36 12.49 -4.77
C ASP A 49 9.49 11.30 -3.81
N SER A 50 10.46 11.37 -2.89
CA SER A 50 10.76 10.26 -2.00
C SER A 50 9.68 10.03 -0.95
N ILE A 51 8.96 11.09 -0.53
CA ILE A 51 7.93 11.00 0.50
C ILE A 51 6.62 10.47 -0.11
N ALA A 52 6.17 11.10 -1.20
CA ALA A 52 4.97 10.65 -1.91
C ALA A 52 5.17 9.25 -2.51
N GLY A 53 6.37 8.98 -3.06
CA GLY A 53 6.74 7.68 -3.61
C GLY A 53 6.74 6.56 -2.54
N ALA A 54 7.26 6.83 -1.34
CA ALA A 54 7.19 5.88 -0.24
C ALA A 54 5.73 5.58 0.18
N THR A 55 4.89 6.62 0.18
CA THR A 55 3.46 6.50 0.55
C THR A 55 2.70 5.60 -0.43
N VAL A 56 2.83 5.81 -1.74
CA VAL A 56 2.12 4.97 -2.73
C VAL A 56 2.62 3.53 -2.77
N ILE A 57 3.89 3.26 -2.43
CA ILE A 57 4.42 1.89 -2.30
C ILE A 57 3.83 1.19 -1.07
N GLN A 58 3.71 1.91 0.04
CA GLN A 58 3.01 1.41 1.22
C GLN A 58 1.54 1.08 0.90
N ASP A 59 0.85 1.97 0.19
CA ASP A 59 -0.54 1.74 -0.20
C ASP A 59 -0.67 0.54 -1.16
N LEU A 60 0.27 0.36 -2.09
CA LEU A 60 0.30 -0.83 -2.96
C LEU A 60 0.50 -2.13 -2.16
N ALA A 61 1.35 -2.12 -1.13
CA ALA A 61 1.51 -3.26 -0.23
C ALA A 61 0.20 -3.58 0.51
N VAL A 62 -0.52 -2.56 0.96
CA VAL A 62 -1.86 -2.70 1.59
C VAL A 62 -2.87 -3.27 0.61
N ILE A 63 -2.93 -2.75 -0.62
CA ILE A 63 -3.86 -3.23 -1.67
C ILE A 63 -3.62 -4.71 -1.96
N TYR A 64 -2.36 -5.13 -2.07
CA TYR A 64 -2.03 -6.55 -2.24
C TYR A 64 -2.43 -7.40 -1.03
N ALA A 65 -2.21 -6.90 0.20
CA ALA A 65 -2.62 -7.61 1.40
C ALA A 65 -4.14 -7.82 1.42
N MET A 66 -4.91 -6.75 1.20
CA MET A 66 -6.37 -6.77 1.20
C MET A 66 -6.98 -7.65 0.09
N THR A 67 -6.29 -7.77 -1.04
CA THR A 67 -6.73 -8.59 -2.19
C THR A 67 -6.21 -10.04 -2.17
N GLY A 68 -5.50 -10.44 -1.10
CA GLY A 68 -4.98 -11.79 -0.92
C GLY A 68 -3.68 -12.09 -1.66
N GLU A 69 -3.06 -11.10 -2.30
CA GLU A 69 -1.78 -11.18 -3.00
C GLU A 69 -0.59 -11.12 -2.04
N ARG A 70 -0.53 -12.08 -1.11
CA ARG A 70 0.39 -12.07 0.04
C ARG A 70 1.86 -11.93 -0.33
N ASP A 71 2.34 -12.61 -1.37
CA ASP A 71 3.75 -12.54 -1.76
C ASP A 71 4.11 -11.15 -2.31
N LEU A 72 3.25 -10.58 -3.16
CA LEU A 72 3.42 -9.22 -3.69
C LEU A 72 3.34 -8.18 -2.58
N ALA A 73 2.43 -8.36 -1.62
CA ALA A 73 2.31 -7.48 -0.45
C ALA A 73 3.62 -7.46 0.35
N LEU A 74 4.22 -8.62 0.60
CA LEU A 74 5.48 -8.73 1.34
C LEU A 74 6.68 -8.17 0.56
N GLU A 75 6.69 -8.28 -0.76
CA GLU A 75 7.71 -7.65 -1.60
C GLU A 75 7.66 -6.13 -1.49
N GLN A 76 6.49 -5.53 -1.66
CA GLN A 76 6.31 -4.09 -1.55
C GLN A 76 6.57 -3.59 -0.12
N LEU A 77 6.12 -4.35 0.88
CA LEU A 77 6.35 -4.02 2.29
C LEU A 77 7.84 -3.98 2.64
N LYS A 78 8.66 -4.91 2.12
CA LYS A 78 10.12 -4.88 2.32
C LYS A 78 10.76 -3.61 1.75
N ILE A 79 10.24 -3.09 0.65
CA ILE A 79 10.71 -1.84 0.06
C ILE A 79 10.27 -0.68 0.96
N ALA A 80 8.99 -0.61 1.31
CA ALA A 80 8.40 0.46 2.09
C ALA A 80 9.12 0.71 3.43
N VAL A 81 9.50 -0.35 4.16
CA VAL A 81 10.17 -0.21 5.47
C VAL A 81 11.61 0.32 5.39
N GLN A 82 12.22 0.35 4.20
CA GLN A 82 13.55 0.93 4.00
C GLN A 82 13.49 2.42 3.61
N LEU A 83 12.30 2.93 3.30
CA LEU A 83 12.12 4.29 2.81
C LEU A 83 11.75 5.24 3.97
N PRO A 84 12.18 6.52 3.89
CA PRO A 84 11.63 7.54 4.76
C PRO A 84 10.13 7.67 4.49
N GLY A 85 9.30 7.41 5.50
CA GLY A 85 7.86 7.37 5.31
C GLY A 85 7.12 7.13 6.61
N TYR A 86 5.79 6.97 6.49
CA TYR A 86 4.91 6.90 7.65
C TYR A 86 4.80 5.52 8.26
N LEU A 87 5.46 4.49 7.72
CA LEU A 87 5.30 3.10 8.15
C LEU A 87 6.10 2.78 9.43
N SER A 88 5.37 2.37 10.48
CA SER A 88 5.88 2.16 11.83
C SER A 88 5.46 0.80 12.38
N TYR A 89 6.15 0.37 13.45
CA TYR A 89 5.78 -0.82 14.23
C TYR A 89 4.30 -0.86 14.60
N GLY A 90 3.78 0.26 15.13
CA GLY A 90 2.41 0.38 15.60
C GLY A 90 1.40 0.16 14.47
N GLN A 91 1.64 0.75 13.29
CA GLN A 91 0.73 0.55 12.16
C GLN A 91 0.73 -0.90 11.68
N LEU A 92 1.90 -1.54 11.51
CA LEU A 92 1.92 -2.94 11.07
C LEU A 92 1.26 -3.88 12.08
N ARG A 93 1.37 -3.58 13.37
CA ARG A 93 0.78 -4.41 14.43
C ARG A 93 -0.73 -4.19 14.61
N LEU A 94 -1.23 -2.97 14.40
CA LEU A 94 -2.59 -2.57 14.81
C LEU A 94 -3.56 -2.33 13.65
N ASP A 95 -3.07 -1.95 12.48
CA ASP A 95 -3.95 -1.64 11.35
C ASP A 95 -4.53 -2.94 10.74
N PRO A 96 -5.87 -3.06 10.64
CA PRO A 96 -6.53 -4.28 10.18
C PRO A 96 -6.24 -4.61 8.70
N ARG A 97 -5.77 -3.64 7.92
CA ARG A 97 -5.41 -3.88 6.51
C ARG A 97 -4.25 -4.88 6.35
N TRP A 98 -3.47 -5.09 7.42
CA TRP A 98 -2.40 -6.08 7.46
C TRP A 98 -2.82 -7.44 8.01
N ASP A 99 -4.07 -7.59 8.47
CA ASP A 99 -4.60 -8.87 8.98
C ASP A 99 -4.32 -10.04 8.05
N PRO A 100 -4.46 -9.93 6.71
CA PRO A 100 -4.18 -11.03 5.79
C PRO A 100 -2.71 -11.51 5.80
N LEU A 101 -1.77 -10.71 6.30
CA LEU A 101 -0.35 -11.07 6.39
C LEU A 101 0.05 -11.62 7.77
N ARG A 102 -0.79 -11.42 8.80
CA ARG A 102 -0.47 -11.86 10.17
C ARG A 102 -0.35 -13.38 10.23
N GLY A 103 0.67 -13.86 10.93
CA GLY A 103 1.03 -15.28 10.96
C GLY A 103 1.94 -15.74 9.82
N ASP A 104 2.22 -14.91 8.81
CA ASP A 104 3.33 -15.17 7.88
C ASP A 104 4.67 -14.84 8.57
N PRO A 105 5.61 -15.79 8.70
CA PRO A 105 6.88 -15.54 9.38
C PRO A 105 7.69 -14.38 8.76
N ARG A 106 7.52 -14.10 7.47
CA ARG A 106 8.19 -13.00 6.76
C ARG A 106 7.61 -11.66 7.21
N PHE A 107 6.30 -11.57 7.41
CA PHE A 107 5.64 -10.37 7.94
C PHE A 107 6.08 -10.11 9.39
N GLU A 108 6.01 -11.14 10.25
CA GLU A 108 6.37 -11.01 11.67
C GLU A 108 7.83 -10.58 11.87
N LYS A 109 8.73 -11.05 11.00
CA LYS A 109 10.14 -10.60 10.99
C LYS A 109 10.26 -9.10 10.68
N ILE A 110 9.48 -8.60 9.72
CA ILE A 110 9.46 -7.17 9.37
C ILE A 110 8.93 -6.36 10.56
N VAL A 111 7.80 -6.77 11.14
CA VAL A 111 7.21 -6.12 12.33
C VAL A 111 8.23 -6.07 13.47
N THR A 112 8.86 -7.19 13.79
CA THR A 112 9.85 -7.27 14.88
C THR A 112 11.05 -6.36 14.64
N SER A 113 11.49 -6.22 13.38
CA SER A 113 12.62 -5.35 13.03
C SER A 113 12.37 -3.87 13.30
N LEU A 114 11.10 -3.45 13.39
CA LEU A 114 10.67 -2.08 13.66
C LEU A 114 10.31 -1.85 15.15
N ALA A 115 10.32 -2.89 15.98
CA ALA A 115 9.92 -2.77 17.38
C ALA A 115 10.78 -1.74 18.14
N PRO A 116 10.18 -0.95 19.06
CA PRO A 116 10.95 -0.10 19.98
C PRO A 116 11.98 -0.94 20.76
N LYS A 117 13.15 -0.35 20.99
CA LYS A 117 14.19 -0.94 21.83
C LYS A 117 13.93 -0.65 23.30
#